data_AF-A0A1H8YSF5-F1
#
_entry.id   AF-A0A1H8YSF5-F1
#
_cell.length_a   1.000
_cell.length_b   1.000
_cell.length_c   1.000
_cell.angle_alpha   90.00
_cell.angle_beta   90.00
_cell.angle_gamma   90.00
#
_symmetry.space_group_name_H-M   'P 1'
#
loop_
_entity.id
_entity.type
_entity.pdbx_description
1 polymer ?
#
loop_
_entity_poly.entity_id
_entity_poly.type
_entity_poly.pdbx_seq_one_letter_code
_entity_poly.pdbx_strand_id
1 'polypeptide(L)'
;MSSENKKKNVKNIVITVIVVIVLLVGGAGFYGWSTLMPGYLSPDKAVENYFSAVSNEDTKLYKKSCYTTRWRDSVSVDSEIGEALSHQSGATYSNVQIVSKEALDDEYADKMKSSLSVRYGLDQKVSRIMRVNFTVDTVFDGQSSTSGTITRYCYKSGGKWFFLADPVVIVDIGVEN
;
A
#
# COMPACT_ATOMS: atom_id res chain seq x y z
N MET A 1 53.83 23.98 -12.14
CA MET A 1 52.73 23.13 -11.59
C MET A 1 52.34 22.11 -12.66
N SER A 2 52.63 20.83 -12.40
CA SER A 2 52.53 19.71 -13.36
C SER A 2 51.11 19.54 -13.93
N SER A 3 51.05 19.29 -15.24
CA SER A 3 49.81 19.01 -16.01
C SER A 3 49.02 17.81 -15.48
N GLU A 4 49.65 16.93 -14.70
CA GLU A 4 49.02 15.78 -14.05
C GLU A 4 48.00 16.18 -12.97
N ASN A 5 48.27 17.23 -12.18
CA ASN A 5 47.36 17.68 -11.14
C ASN A 5 46.08 18.30 -11.72
N LYS A 6 46.17 18.96 -12.90
CA LYS A 6 44.98 19.46 -13.62
C LYS A 6 44.11 18.32 -14.12
N LYS A 7 44.68 17.27 -14.71
CA LYS A 7 43.93 16.09 -15.20
C LYS A 7 43.21 15.34 -14.06
N LYS A 8 43.84 15.20 -12.89
CA LYS A 8 43.25 14.53 -11.73
C LYS A 8 42.06 15.31 -11.15
N ASN A 9 42.18 16.65 -11.08
CA ASN A 9 41.09 17.52 -10.63
C ASN A 9 39.90 17.53 -11.61
N VAL A 10 40.15 17.57 -12.92
CA VAL A 10 39.08 17.48 -13.94
C VAL A 10 38.37 16.13 -13.88
N LYS A 11 39.11 15.03 -13.72
CA LYS A 11 38.52 13.69 -13.59
C LYS A 11 37.65 13.55 -12.34
N ASN A 12 38.08 14.11 -11.20
CA ASN A 12 37.27 14.14 -9.98
C ASN A 12 36.01 15.00 -10.12
N ILE A 13 36.12 16.18 -10.74
CA ILE A 13 34.97 17.06 -10.99
C ILE A 13 33.95 16.35 -11.90
N VAL A 14 34.41 15.66 -12.95
CA VAL A 14 33.53 14.90 -13.85
C VAL A 14 32.82 13.76 -13.10
N ILE A 15 33.53 13.01 -12.26
CA ILE A 15 32.94 11.94 -11.44
C ILE A 15 31.89 12.52 -10.49
N THR A 16 32.18 13.63 -9.80
CA THR A 16 31.23 14.28 -8.89
C THR A 16 29.97 14.75 -9.64
N VAL A 17 30.11 15.36 -10.83
CA VAL A 17 28.98 15.79 -11.65
C VAL A 17 28.12 14.60 -12.08
N ILE A 18 28.74 13.50 -12.52
CA ILE A 18 28.01 12.27 -12.89
C ILE A 18 27.25 11.70 -11.68
N VAL A 19 27.87 11.63 -10.50
CA VAL A 19 27.22 11.14 -9.27
C VAL A 19 26.02 12.01 -8.88
N VAL A 20 26.15 13.34 -8.95
CA VAL A 20 25.04 14.27 -8.66
C VAL A 20 23.90 14.10 -9.66
N ILE A 21 24.18 13.94 -10.96
CA ILE A 21 23.15 13.69 -11.97
C ILE A 21 22.44 12.36 -11.72
N VAL A 22 23.17 11.29 -11.41
CA VAL A 22 22.58 9.98 -11.08
C VAL A 22 21.70 10.05 -9.83
N LEU A 23 22.12 10.82 -8.81
CA LEU A 23 21.31 11.03 -7.60
C LEU A 23 20.06 11.88 -7.87
N LEU A 24 20.14 12.90 -8.72
CA LEU A 24 19.00 13.73 -9.08
C LEU A 24 18.01 12.97 -9.97
N VAL A 25 18.49 12.23 -10.96
CA VAL A 25 17.64 11.40 -11.85
C VAL A 25 17.06 10.22 -11.07
N GLY A 26 17.85 9.54 -10.24
CA GLY A 26 17.39 8.46 -9.37
C GLY A 26 16.39 8.94 -8.32
N GLY A 27 16.64 10.11 -7.71
CA GLY A 27 15.74 10.76 -6.75
C GLY A 27 14.42 11.18 -7.38
N ALA A 28 14.45 11.83 -8.54
CA ALA A 28 13.25 12.21 -9.28
C ALA A 28 12.46 11.00 -9.76
N GLY A 29 13.14 9.96 -10.26
CA GLY A 29 12.52 8.69 -10.65
C GLY A 29 11.86 7.98 -9.47
N PHE A 30 12.52 7.92 -8.32
CA PHE A 30 11.97 7.33 -7.09
C PHE A 30 10.78 8.14 -6.54
N TYR A 31 10.88 9.48 -6.56
CA TYR A 31 9.80 10.36 -6.10
C TYR A 31 8.56 10.26 -7.01
N GLY A 32 8.76 10.28 -8.34
CA GLY A 32 7.69 10.08 -9.32
C GLY A 32 7.04 8.70 -9.18
N TRP A 33 7.84 7.64 -9.07
CA TRP A 33 7.35 6.28 -8.85
C TRP A 33 6.55 6.15 -7.54
N SER A 34 7.00 6.80 -6.46
CA SER A 34 6.35 6.69 -5.16
C SER A 34 5.09 7.53 -5.00
N THR A 35 4.94 8.60 -5.78
CA THR A 35 3.78 9.50 -5.69
C THR A 35 2.65 9.12 -6.64
N LEU A 36 2.98 8.63 -7.85
CA LEU A 36 2.02 8.34 -8.91
C LEU A 36 1.49 6.90 -8.88
N MET A 37 2.25 5.93 -8.34
CA MET A 37 1.74 4.55 -8.22
C MET A 37 0.88 4.38 -6.96
N PRO A 38 -0.22 3.60 -7.05
CA PRO A 38 -0.99 3.25 -5.87
C PRO A 38 -0.21 2.31 -4.95
N GLY A 39 -0.65 2.24 -3.69
CA GLY A 39 0.00 1.49 -2.63
C GLY A 39 1.18 2.20 -1.97
N TYR A 40 1.69 1.57 -0.91
CA TYR A 40 2.62 2.16 0.04
C TYR A 40 3.92 1.37 0.18
N LEU A 41 4.94 1.96 0.80
CA LEU A 41 6.24 1.29 0.99
C LEU A 41 6.22 0.26 2.14
N SER A 42 5.25 0.35 3.05
CA SER A 42 5.09 -0.56 4.18
C SER A 42 3.61 -0.93 4.38
N PRO A 43 3.33 -2.09 5.00
CA PRO A 43 1.97 -2.46 5.39
C PRO A 43 1.38 -1.47 6.39
N ASP A 44 2.18 -0.96 7.33
CA ASP A 44 1.75 0.02 8.35
C ASP A 44 1.11 1.25 7.70
N LYS A 45 1.75 1.78 6.65
CA LYS A 45 1.21 2.92 5.91
C LYS A 45 -0.03 2.55 5.11
N ALA A 46 -0.15 1.33 4.59
CA ALA A 46 -1.37 0.89 3.92
C ALA A 46 -2.56 0.83 4.89
N VAL A 47 -2.35 0.31 6.12
CA VAL A 47 -3.38 0.28 7.17
C VAL A 47 -3.75 1.69 7.63
N GLU A 48 -2.77 2.53 7.93
CA GLU A 48 -3.00 3.92 8.37
C GLU A 48 -3.78 4.73 7.34
N ASN A 49 -3.41 4.63 6.05
CA ASN A 49 -4.09 5.35 4.98
C ASN A 49 -5.47 4.76 4.67
N TYR A 50 -5.68 3.46 4.86
CA TYR A 50 -7.02 2.86 4.78
C TYR A 50 -7.96 3.49 5.81
N PHE A 51 -7.59 3.51 7.10
CA PHE A 51 -8.44 4.09 8.14
C PHE A 51 -8.58 5.61 7.99
N SER A 52 -7.56 6.29 7.50
CA SER A 52 -7.66 7.71 7.13
C SER A 52 -8.64 7.94 5.97
N ALA A 53 -8.66 7.05 4.98
CA ALA A 53 -9.60 7.12 3.88
C ALA A 53 -11.05 6.88 4.34
N VAL A 54 -11.27 5.91 5.22
CA VAL A 54 -12.59 5.64 5.80
C VAL A 54 -13.08 6.83 6.63
N SER A 55 -12.24 7.36 7.53
CA SER A 55 -12.60 8.48 8.41
C SER A 55 -12.95 9.76 7.67
N ASN A 56 -12.33 9.99 6.50
CA ASN A 56 -12.53 11.19 5.69
C ASN A 56 -13.48 10.94 4.51
N GLU A 57 -14.05 9.74 4.38
CA GLU A 57 -14.84 9.31 3.22
C GLU A 57 -14.09 9.53 1.88
N ASP A 58 -12.75 9.49 1.91
CA ASP A 58 -11.91 9.77 0.76
C ASP A 58 -11.79 8.54 -0.16
N THR A 59 -12.67 8.50 -1.14
CA THR A 59 -12.72 7.44 -2.16
C THR A 59 -11.39 7.31 -2.93
N LYS A 60 -10.66 8.40 -3.17
CA LYS A 60 -9.39 8.35 -3.91
C LYS A 60 -8.29 7.70 -3.06
N LEU A 61 -8.21 8.09 -1.79
CA LEU A 61 -7.26 7.50 -0.85
C LEU A 61 -7.59 6.03 -0.58
N TYR A 62 -8.88 5.68 -0.49
CA TYR A 62 -9.34 4.31 -0.36
C TYR A 62 -8.88 3.46 -1.55
N LYS A 63 -9.15 3.93 -2.77
CA LYS A 63 -8.71 3.28 -4.01
C LYS A 63 -7.20 3.08 -4.05
N LYS A 64 -6.44 4.10 -3.65
CA LYS A 64 -4.98 4.06 -3.60
C LYS A 64 -4.46 3.05 -2.57
N SER A 65 -5.18 2.87 -1.48
CA SER A 65 -4.79 2.00 -0.37
C SER A 65 -5.15 0.55 -0.59
N CYS A 66 -6.27 0.28 -1.25
CA CYS A 66 -6.82 -1.07 -1.33
C CYS A 66 -6.53 -1.79 -2.65
N TYR A 67 -6.30 -1.05 -3.74
CA TYR A 67 -6.29 -1.64 -5.08
C TYR A 67 -5.10 -1.19 -5.92
N THR A 68 -4.59 -2.11 -6.74
CA THR A 68 -3.64 -1.74 -7.80
C THR A 68 -4.37 -1.02 -8.93
N THR A 69 -3.63 -0.32 -9.80
CA THR A 69 -4.21 0.29 -11.00
C THR A 69 -4.95 -0.74 -11.85
N ARG A 70 -4.35 -1.93 -12.08
CA ARG A 70 -4.98 -2.98 -12.89
C ARG A 70 -6.31 -3.45 -12.32
N TRP A 71 -6.38 -3.64 -11.01
CA TRP A 71 -7.62 -4.07 -10.36
C TRP A 71 -8.70 -2.98 -10.42
N ARG A 72 -8.32 -1.72 -10.17
CA ARG A 72 -9.26 -0.59 -10.30
C ARG A 72 -9.83 -0.42 -11.71
N ASP A 73 -9.02 -0.70 -12.73
CA ASP A 73 -9.42 -0.45 -14.12
C ASP A 73 -10.25 -1.61 -14.70
N SER A 74 -10.15 -2.82 -14.11
CA SER A 74 -10.85 -4.02 -14.60
C SER A 74 -12.26 -4.19 -14.03
N VAL A 75 -12.50 -3.65 -12.84
CA VAL A 75 -13.80 -3.71 -12.17
C VAL A 75 -14.23 -2.29 -11.91
N SER A 76 -15.49 -1.95 -12.17
CA SER A 76 -16.06 -0.67 -11.74
C SER A 76 -16.24 -0.67 -10.22
N VAL A 77 -15.12 -0.72 -9.48
CA VAL A 77 -15.05 -0.75 -8.01
C VAL A 77 -15.68 0.49 -7.38
N ASP A 78 -15.98 1.51 -8.17
CA ASP A 78 -16.51 2.79 -7.72
C ASP A 78 -17.84 2.66 -6.97
N SER A 79 -18.75 1.79 -7.43
CA SER A 79 -20.03 1.56 -6.75
C SER A 79 -19.85 0.76 -5.47
N GLU A 80 -18.99 -0.26 -5.48
CA GLU A 80 -18.72 -1.14 -4.33
C GLU A 80 -17.97 -0.40 -3.22
N ILE A 81 -17.05 0.50 -3.58
CA ILE A 81 -16.34 1.37 -2.65
C ILE A 81 -17.27 2.39 -2.02
N GLY A 82 -18.18 2.97 -2.79
CA GLY A 82 -19.19 3.91 -2.27
C GLY A 82 -20.06 3.25 -1.20
N GLU A 83 -20.47 2.01 -1.43
CA GLU A 83 -21.24 1.22 -0.47
C GLU A 83 -20.40 0.77 0.75
N ALA A 84 -19.14 0.36 0.54
CA ALA A 84 -18.25 0.00 1.64
C ALA A 84 -17.94 1.19 2.56
N LEU A 85 -17.72 2.38 1.98
CA LEU A 85 -17.49 3.61 2.74
C LEU A 85 -18.77 4.09 3.42
N SER A 86 -19.94 4.00 2.77
CA SER A 86 -21.20 4.44 3.39
C SER A 86 -21.58 3.58 4.60
N HIS A 87 -21.34 2.26 4.54
CA HIS A 87 -21.54 1.37 5.70
C HIS A 87 -20.60 1.64 6.87
N GLN A 88 -19.48 2.34 6.63
CA GLN A 88 -18.50 2.72 7.65
C GLN A 88 -18.53 4.23 7.96
N SER A 89 -19.46 4.97 7.35
CA SER A 89 -19.62 6.42 7.52
C SER A 89 -20.02 6.77 8.96
N GLY A 90 -19.61 7.95 9.42
CA GLY A 90 -19.85 8.43 10.78
C GLY A 90 -18.84 7.94 11.84
N ALA A 91 -17.96 7.01 11.51
CA ALA A 91 -16.85 6.58 12.37
C ALA A 91 -15.56 7.32 12.02
N THR A 92 -14.96 7.99 13.00
CA THR A 92 -13.59 8.54 12.88
C THR A 92 -12.62 7.58 13.54
N TYR A 93 -11.57 7.21 12.81
CA TYR A 93 -10.50 6.32 13.29
C TYR A 93 -9.22 7.12 13.53
N SER A 94 -8.56 6.85 14.65
CA SER A 94 -7.30 7.50 15.04
C SER A 94 -6.38 6.53 15.77
N ASN A 95 -5.12 6.93 15.97
CA ASN A 95 -4.15 6.16 16.76
C ASN A 95 -4.04 4.67 16.36
N VAL A 96 -3.94 4.40 15.05
CA VAL A 96 -3.72 3.05 14.54
C VAL A 96 -2.33 2.58 14.98
N GLN A 97 -2.27 1.59 15.87
CA GLN A 97 -1.01 1.04 16.37
C GLN A 97 -0.83 -0.41 15.93
N ILE A 98 0.19 -0.67 15.12
CA ILE A 98 0.52 -2.02 14.69
C ILE A 98 1.16 -2.78 15.85
N VAL A 99 0.51 -3.84 16.31
CA VAL A 99 0.97 -4.73 17.38
C VAL A 99 1.94 -5.76 16.85
N SER A 100 1.60 -6.42 15.73
CA SER A 100 2.47 -7.42 15.12
C SER A 100 2.20 -7.62 13.63
N LYS A 101 3.19 -8.17 12.95
CA LYS A 101 3.20 -8.42 11.50
C LYS A 101 3.77 -9.80 11.23
N GLU A 102 3.00 -10.63 10.55
CA GLU A 102 3.37 -11.99 10.19
C GLU A 102 3.27 -12.14 8.67
N ALA A 103 4.36 -12.57 8.04
CA ALA A 103 4.30 -12.92 6.62
C ALA A 103 3.64 -14.29 6.51
N LEU A 104 2.59 -14.39 5.68
CA LEU A 104 1.98 -15.67 5.35
C LEU A 104 2.82 -16.37 4.27
N ASP A 105 2.65 -17.69 4.19
CA ASP A 105 3.32 -18.52 3.20
C ASP A 105 2.94 -18.11 1.77
N ASP A 106 3.85 -18.39 0.82
CA ASP A 106 3.69 -18.01 -0.58
C ASP A 106 2.41 -18.59 -1.22
N GLU A 107 1.91 -19.72 -0.69
CA GLU A 107 0.63 -20.31 -1.11
C GLU A 107 -0.55 -19.33 -1.00
N TYR A 108 -0.56 -18.44 0.01
CA TYR A 108 -1.62 -17.44 0.15
C TYR A 108 -1.56 -16.38 -0.96
N ALA A 109 -0.36 -16.01 -1.40
CA ALA A 109 -0.18 -15.10 -2.53
C ALA A 109 -0.64 -15.75 -3.83
N ASP A 110 -0.38 -17.05 -4.02
CA ASP A 110 -0.86 -17.82 -5.18
C ASP A 110 -2.38 -17.98 -5.18
N LYS A 111 -2.98 -18.27 -4.01
CA LYS A 111 -4.45 -18.30 -3.85
C LYS A 111 -5.06 -16.95 -4.18
N MET A 112 -4.47 -15.85 -3.72
CA MET A 112 -4.96 -14.51 -4.04
C MET A 112 -4.88 -14.24 -5.54
N LYS A 113 -3.76 -14.57 -6.18
CA LYS A 113 -3.62 -14.46 -7.63
C LYS A 113 -4.69 -15.25 -8.36
N SER A 114 -4.93 -16.50 -7.95
CA SER A 114 -5.97 -17.34 -8.53
C SER A 114 -7.37 -16.74 -8.34
N SER A 115 -7.69 -16.27 -7.14
CA SER A 115 -8.97 -15.61 -6.83
C SER A 115 -9.21 -14.40 -7.73
N LEU A 116 -8.21 -13.51 -7.86
CA LEU A 116 -8.30 -12.34 -8.72
C LEU A 116 -8.49 -12.71 -10.20
N SER A 117 -7.77 -13.73 -10.68
CA SER A 117 -7.88 -14.18 -12.06
C SER A 117 -9.24 -14.79 -12.35
N VAL A 118 -9.77 -15.62 -11.45
CA VAL A 118 -11.07 -16.29 -11.63
C VAL A 118 -12.23 -15.30 -11.51
N ARG A 119 -12.20 -14.40 -10.54
CA ARG A 119 -13.33 -13.48 -10.27
C ARG A 119 -13.37 -12.28 -11.21
N TYR A 120 -12.21 -11.69 -11.45
CA TYR A 120 -12.13 -10.40 -12.13
C TYR A 120 -11.40 -10.49 -13.46
N GLY A 121 -10.98 -11.68 -13.90
CA GLY A 121 -10.18 -11.85 -15.11
C GLY A 121 -8.79 -11.23 -15.02
N LEU A 122 -8.29 -11.01 -13.79
CA LEU A 122 -7.07 -10.25 -13.51
C LEU A 122 -5.84 -11.13 -13.33
N ASP A 123 -4.88 -11.05 -14.26
CA ASP A 123 -3.53 -11.57 -14.03
C ASP A 123 -2.67 -10.53 -13.29
N GLN A 124 -2.85 -10.48 -11.97
CA GLN A 124 -2.07 -9.65 -11.07
C GLN A 124 -1.08 -10.50 -10.28
N LYS A 125 0.21 -10.17 -10.38
CA LYS A 125 1.22 -10.77 -9.51
C LYS A 125 1.07 -10.25 -8.08
N VAL A 126 0.74 -11.14 -7.16
CA VAL A 126 0.86 -10.94 -5.71
C VAL A 126 2.15 -11.61 -5.26
N SER A 127 3.00 -10.87 -4.55
CA SER A 127 4.35 -11.32 -4.17
C SER A 127 4.49 -11.69 -2.70
N ARG A 128 3.55 -11.24 -1.86
CA ARG A 128 3.52 -11.53 -0.43
C ARG A 128 2.17 -11.13 0.13
N ILE A 129 1.70 -11.85 1.15
CA ILE A 129 0.61 -11.43 2.02
C ILE A 129 1.14 -11.36 3.45
N MET A 130 0.69 -10.35 4.19
CA MET A 130 0.99 -10.20 5.61
C MET A 130 -0.30 -10.13 6.40
N ARG A 131 -0.35 -10.90 7.48
CA ARG A 131 -1.28 -10.70 8.58
C ARG A 131 -0.76 -9.56 9.45
N VAL A 132 -1.62 -8.60 9.72
CA VAL A 132 -1.32 -7.39 10.48
C VAL A 132 -2.30 -7.29 11.63
N ASN A 133 -1.76 -7.35 12.85
CA ASN A 133 -2.52 -7.17 14.08
C ASN A 133 -2.31 -5.74 14.57
N PHE A 134 -3.40 -5.03 14.88
CA PHE A 134 -3.34 -3.64 15.30
C PHE A 134 -4.48 -3.28 16.25
N THR A 135 -4.33 -2.15 16.94
CA THR A 135 -5.41 -1.48 17.67
C THR A 135 -5.73 -0.16 16.97
N VAL A 136 -6.96 0.31 17.10
CA VAL A 136 -7.41 1.58 16.56
C VAL A 136 -8.40 2.23 17.52
N ASP A 137 -8.28 3.53 17.69
CA ASP A 137 -9.25 4.32 18.43
C ASP A 137 -10.36 4.75 17.47
N THR A 138 -11.61 4.49 17.84
CA THR A 138 -12.79 4.84 17.05
C THR A 138 -13.67 5.80 17.84
N VAL A 139 -14.08 6.88 17.17
CA VAL A 139 -15.13 7.79 17.64
C VAL A 139 -16.35 7.60 16.74
N PHE A 140 -17.45 7.15 17.31
CA PHE A 140 -18.73 6.99 16.63
C PHE A 140 -19.82 7.62 17.49
N ASP A 141 -20.65 8.50 16.91
CA ASP A 141 -21.69 9.26 17.64
C ASP A 141 -21.19 9.97 18.91
N GLY A 142 -19.96 10.49 18.88
CA GLY A 142 -19.32 11.19 20.01
C GLY A 142 -18.83 10.28 21.14
N GLN A 143 -18.95 8.96 21.00
CA GLN A 143 -18.40 7.99 21.94
C GLN A 143 -17.04 7.49 21.45
N SER A 144 -16.02 7.68 22.28
CA SER A 144 -14.69 7.15 22.03
C SER A 144 -14.58 5.72 22.56
N SER A 145 -14.00 4.84 21.75
CA SER A 145 -13.65 3.47 22.13
C SER A 145 -12.29 3.12 21.55
N THR A 146 -11.50 2.34 22.30
CA THR A 146 -10.29 1.72 21.77
C THR A 146 -10.64 0.29 21.41
N SER A 147 -10.31 -0.12 20.19
CA SER A 147 -10.54 -1.49 19.77
C SER A 147 -9.68 -2.46 20.59
N GLY A 148 -10.15 -3.70 20.71
CA GLY A 148 -9.25 -4.82 20.96
C GLY A 148 -8.22 -4.98 19.82
N THR A 149 -7.41 -6.03 19.89
CA THR A 149 -6.54 -6.37 18.75
C THR A 149 -7.38 -6.84 17.57
N ILE A 150 -7.28 -6.12 16.46
CA ILE A 150 -7.92 -6.44 15.18
C ILE A 150 -6.89 -7.07 14.25
N THR A 151 -7.29 -8.14 13.57
CA THR A 151 -6.49 -8.81 12.54
C THR A 151 -6.97 -8.40 11.16
N ARG A 152 -6.09 -7.85 10.32
CA ARG A 152 -6.37 -7.64 8.89
C ARG A 152 -5.18 -8.07 8.04
N TYR A 153 -5.37 -8.01 6.72
CA TYR A 153 -4.38 -8.49 5.78
C TYR A 153 -3.90 -7.36 4.87
N CYS A 154 -2.62 -7.39 4.53
CA CYS A 154 -2.03 -6.54 3.52
C CYS A 154 -1.35 -7.40 2.46
N TYR A 155 -1.42 -7.01 1.20
CA TYR A 155 -0.80 -7.73 0.10
C TYR A 155 0.21 -6.85 -0.63
N LYS A 156 1.25 -7.48 -1.19
CA LYS A 156 2.32 -6.79 -1.92
C LYS A 156 2.25 -7.06 -3.41
N SER A 157 2.12 -6.02 -4.22
CA SER A 157 2.18 -6.09 -5.70
C SER A 157 3.00 -4.93 -6.26
N GLY A 158 3.79 -5.17 -7.31
CA GLY A 158 4.61 -4.12 -7.93
C GLY A 158 5.61 -3.42 -6.98
N GLY A 159 6.02 -4.09 -5.90
CA GLY A 159 6.88 -3.51 -4.86
C GLY A 159 6.16 -2.64 -3.84
N LYS A 160 4.83 -2.47 -3.94
CA LYS A 160 3.99 -1.66 -3.07
C LYS A 160 3.05 -2.54 -2.23
N TRP A 161 2.69 -2.04 -1.06
CA TRP A 161 1.76 -2.66 -0.12
C TRP A 161 0.38 -2.02 -0.22
N PHE A 162 -0.62 -2.87 -0.13
CA PHE A 162 -2.02 -2.52 -0.20
C PHE A 162 -2.75 -3.19 0.94
N PHE A 163 -3.79 -2.52 1.46
CA PHE A 163 -4.69 -3.09 2.43
C PHE A 163 -5.70 -4.01 1.72
N LEU A 164 -5.88 -5.23 2.20
CA LEU A 164 -6.85 -6.16 1.62
C LEU A 164 -8.22 -5.90 2.27
N ALA A 165 -9.08 -5.14 1.58
CA ALA A 165 -10.42 -4.79 2.05
C ALA A 165 -11.54 -5.63 1.41
N ASP A 166 -11.25 -6.39 0.35
CA ASP A 166 -12.26 -7.16 -0.39
C ASP A 166 -12.62 -8.45 0.38
N PRO A 167 -13.84 -8.57 0.92
CA PRO A 167 -14.22 -9.70 1.77
C PRO A 167 -14.28 -11.02 0.99
N VAL A 168 -14.59 -10.96 -0.31
CA VAL A 168 -14.70 -12.16 -1.14
C VAL A 168 -13.32 -12.73 -1.41
N VAL A 169 -12.34 -11.88 -1.71
CA VAL A 169 -10.94 -12.30 -1.87
C VAL A 169 -10.37 -12.83 -0.56
N ILE A 170 -10.71 -12.22 0.60
CA ILE A 170 -10.29 -12.70 1.93
C ILE A 170 -10.79 -14.13 2.19
N VAL A 171 -12.06 -14.40 1.87
CA VAL A 171 -12.63 -15.75 2.01
C VAL A 171 -11.92 -16.75 1.10
N ASP A 172 -11.65 -16.39 -0.15
CA ASP A 172 -11.01 -17.29 -1.12
C ASP A 172 -9.58 -17.69 -0.75
N ILE A 173 -8.82 -16.78 -0.12
CA ILE A 173 -7.46 -17.09 0.32
C ILE A 173 -7.45 -17.94 1.60
N GLY A 174 -8.60 -18.16 2.22
CA GLY A 174 -8.76 -19.06 3.36
C GLY A 174 -8.09 -18.54 4.63
N VAL A 175 -8.12 -17.22 4.85
CA VAL A 175 -7.61 -16.60 6.07
C VAL A 175 -8.77 -16.25 7.01
N GLU A 176 -8.56 -16.37 8.31
CA GLU A 176 -9.57 -16.06 9.33
C GLU A 176 -9.80 -14.53 9.45
N ASN A 177 -11.05 -14.11 9.67
CA ASN A 177 -11.46 -12.70 9.80
C ASN A 177 -11.20 -12.10 11.18
#